data_AF-A0A6G1IJE3-F1
#
_entry.id   AF-A0A6G1IJE3-F1
#
_cell.length_a   1.000
_cell.length_b   1.000
_cell.length_c   1.000
_cell.angle_alpha   90.00
_cell.angle_beta   90.00
_cell.angle_gamma   90.00
#
_symmetry.space_group_name_H-M   'P 1'
#
loop_
_entity.id
_entity.type
_entity.pdbx_description
1 polymer ?
#
loop_
_entity_poly.entity_id
_entity_poly.type
_entity_poly.pdbx_seq_one_letter_code
_entity_poly.pdbx_strand_id
1 'polypeptide(L)'
;MPREAEISVNERAFIQEALKEQIRLDGRAFDAFRVLELTFGDEYGVADVQLGKTRVIARISVDVTAPLPERKFDGIFQIVTEFSPMASPAFEVGRPTDAEVILSRILEKAIRRSNALDTESLCIIAGLKCFALRADVHIIDHDGGLIDASCIAVMAALQHFRRPDVLVEGEKATVLGLREREPIPLSILHQPLCVTFSYFEEGEIFLVDANLAEEQVRKGQVIVTLNRHGEVCQIAKYGGATVDPLALLNCTNIALQNVKTISSYIQSRLEEDAKRRDAGGLMAELSAENPR
;
A
#
# COMPACT_ATOMS: atom_id res chain seq x y z
N MET A 1 17.13 5.17 24.72
CA MET A 1 16.29 5.11 23.51
C MET A 1 16.33 3.67 23.05
N PRO A 2 15.18 3.02 22.87
CA PRO A 2 15.14 1.70 22.26
C PRO A 2 15.76 1.82 20.86
N ARG A 3 16.65 0.87 20.56
CA ARG A 3 17.36 0.80 19.28
C ARG A 3 16.94 -0.49 18.61
N GLU A 4 16.92 -0.45 17.30
CA GLU A 4 16.76 -1.66 16.51
C GLU A 4 17.92 -2.62 16.81
N ALA A 5 17.66 -3.93 16.71
CA ALA A 5 18.70 -4.92 16.89
C ALA A 5 19.72 -4.79 15.75
N GLU A 6 20.91 -4.29 16.07
CA GLU A 6 22.01 -4.21 15.12
C GLU A 6 22.54 -5.62 14.83
N ILE A 7 22.69 -5.94 13.55
CA ILE A 7 23.32 -7.19 13.12
C ILE A 7 24.78 -7.27 13.58
N SER A 8 25.24 -8.50 13.86
CA SER A 8 26.65 -8.72 14.20
C SER A 8 27.56 -8.49 12.99
N VAL A 9 28.84 -8.17 13.25
CA VAL A 9 29.83 -7.99 12.17
C VAL A 9 29.98 -9.27 11.34
N ASN A 10 29.93 -10.44 11.99
CA ASN A 10 30.03 -11.73 11.33
C ASN A 10 28.83 -11.99 10.42
N GLU A 11 27.62 -11.69 10.89
CA GLU A 11 26.40 -11.84 10.11
C GLU A 11 26.38 -10.88 8.91
N ARG A 12 26.80 -9.63 9.11
CA ARG A 12 26.96 -8.67 8.01
C ARG A 12 27.94 -9.17 6.95
N ALA A 13 29.11 -9.66 7.37
CA ALA A 13 30.13 -10.18 6.45
C ALA A 13 29.60 -11.43 5.71
N PHE A 14 28.93 -12.33 6.43
CA PHE A 14 28.34 -13.53 5.87
C PHE A 14 27.27 -13.22 4.81
N ILE A 15 26.39 -12.26 5.06
CA ILE A 15 25.38 -11.83 4.07
C ILE A 15 26.07 -11.28 2.82
N GLN A 16 27.10 -10.46 2.98
CA GLN A 16 27.84 -9.90 1.83
C GLN A 16 28.53 -10.99 1.01
N GLU A 17 29.21 -11.95 1.67
CA GLU A 17 29.86 -13.08 1.00
C GLU A 17 28.85 -13.99 0.30
N ALA A 18 27.72 -14.32 0.94
CA ALA A 18 26.66 -15.13 0.34
C ALA A 18 26.07 -14.47 -0.91
N LEU A 19 25.89 -13.15 -0.90
CA LEU A 19 25.39 -12.40 -2.06
C LEU A 19 26.38 -12.42 -3.23
N LYS A 20 27.69 -12.42 -2.98
CA LYS A 20 28.71 -12.62 -4.03
C LYS A 20 28.59 -13.99 -4.70
N GLU A 21 28.26 -15.01 -3.91
CA GLU A 21 28.03 -16.37 -4.40
C GLU A 21 26.64 -16.56 -5.05
N GLN A 22 25.85 -15.48 -5.19
CA GLN A 22 24.48 -15.50 -5.73
C GLN A 22 23.49 -16.31 -4.88
N ILE A 23 23.71 -16.37 -3.56
CA ILE A 23 22.87 -17.12 -2.62
C ILE A 23 22.22 -16.15 -1.63
N ARG A 24 20.88 -16.20 -1.53
CA ARG A 24 20.13 -15.53 -0.45
C ARG A 24 19.96 -16.46 0.75
N LEU A 25 19.89 -15.89 1.95
CA LEU A 25 19.61 -16.61 3.19
C LEU A 25 18.29 -17.40 3.12
N ASP A 26 17.28 -16.83 2.48
CA ASP A 26 15.95 -17.44 2.34
C ASP A 26 15.88 -18.47 1.18
N GLY A 27 16.95 -18.66 0.42
CA GLY A 27 17.00 -19.52 -0.77
C GLY A 27 16.22 -19.01 -1.99
N ARG A 28 15.70 -17.78 -1.94
CA ARG A 28 14.98 -17.13 -3.05
C ARG A 28 15.94 -16.61 -4.12
N ALA A 29 15.43 -16.46 -5.34
CA ALA A 29 16.13 -15.73 -6.39
C ALA A 29 16.23 -14.22 -6.06
N PHE A 30 17.11 -13.52 -6.77
CA PHE A 30 17.38 -12.10 -6.54
C PHE A 30 16.24 -11.18 -7.01
N ASP A 31 15.45 -11.64 -7.97
CA ASP A 31 14.31 -10.93 -8.57
C ASP A 31 12.95 -11.33 -7.98
N ALA A 32 12.92 -12.30 -7.06
CA ALA A 32 11.72 -12.90 -6.51
C ALA A 32 11.20 -12.19 -5.24
N PHE A 33 9.90 -11.86 -5.25
CA PHE A 33 9.15 -11.41 -4.07
C PHE A 33 8.90 -12.54 -3.06
N ARG A 34 8.68 -12.18 -1.79
CA ARG A 34 8.12 -13.09 -0.79
C ARG A 34 6.68 -13.48 -1.15
N VAL A 35 6.21 -14.56 -0.52
CA VAL A 35 4.81 -14.97 -0.60
C VAL A 35 3.95 -13.83 -0.06
N LEU A 36 3.00 -13.40 -0.89
CA LEU A 36 2.05 -12.34 -0.59
C LEU A 36 0.71 -12.96 -0.20
N GLU A 37 0.29 -12.72 1.03
CA GLU A 37 -1.03 -13.08 1.53
C GLU A 37 -1.83 -11.79 1.73
N LEU A 38 -3.03 -11.75 1.15
CA LEU A 38 -3.93 -10.62 1.24
C LEU A 38 -5.26 -11.14 1.79
N THR A 39 -5.68 -10.58 2.91
CA THR A 39 -6.95 -10.89 3.55
C THR A 39 -7.75 -9.61 3.74
N PHE A 40 -9.07 -9.71 3.57
CA PHE A 40 -9.97 -8.59 3.77
C PHE A 40 -10.74 -8.77 5.07
N GLY A 41 -10.89 -7.69 5.82
CA GLY A 41 -11.70 -7.67 7.04
C GLY A 41 -13.20 -7.72 6.73
N ASP A 42 -14.02 -7.89 7.76
CA ASP A 42 -15.48 -7.96 7.60
C ASP A 42 -16.06 -6.63 7.08
N GLU A 43 -15.51 -5.50 7.53
CA GLU A 43 -15.85 -4.17 7.03
C GLU A 43 -15.20 -3.88 5.66
N TYR A 44 -15.93 -3.16 4.80
CA TYR A 44 -15.39 -2.68 3.52
C TYR A 44 -14.24 -1.70 3.75
N GLY A 45 -13.15 -1.87 2.99
CA GLY A 45 -11.95 -1.02 3.05
C GLY A 45 -10.97 -1.32 4.18
N VAL A 46 -11.07 -2.50 4.82
CA VAL A 46 -10.00 -3.06 5.64
C VAL A 46 -9.25 -4.12 4.82
N ALA A 47 -7.94 -3.95 4.66
CA ALA A 47 -7.07 -4.92 4.02
C ALA A 47 -5.87 -5.23 4.91
N ASP A 48 -5.60 -6.51 5.13
CA ASP A 48 -4.47 -7.02 5.89
C ASP A 48 -3.54 -7.76 4.93
N VAL A 49 -2.36 -7.20 4.77
CA VAL A 49 -1.32 -7.67 3.85
C VAL A 49 -0.18 -8.25 4.64
N GLN A 50 0.16 -9.49 4.32
CA GLN A 50 1.32 -10.17 4.85
C GLN A 50 2.27 -10.50 3.70
N LEU A 51 3.48 -9.94 3.77
CA LEU A 51 4.58 -10.19 2.85
C LEU A 51 5.66 -10.96 3.59
N GLY A 52 5.57 -12.29 3.55
CA GLY A 52 6.36 -13.16 4.43
C GLY A 52 6.03 -12.92 5.90
N LYS A 53 6.96 -12.31 6.65
CA LYS A 53 6.76 -11.95 8.07
C LYS A 53 6.27 -10.51 8.24
N THR A 54 6.51 -9.63 7.27
CA THR A 54 6.05 -8.25 7.34
C THR A 54 4.54 -8.21 7.22
N ARG A 55 3.85 -7.57 8.19
CA ARG A 55 2.38 -7.46 8.21
C ARG A 55 1.95 -6.01 8.34
N VAL A 56 1.09 -5.57 7.43
CA VAL A 56 0.57 -4.20 7.35
C VAL A 56 -0.94 -4.25 7.18
N ILE A 57 -1.66 -3.50 8.01
CA ILE A 57 -3.10 -3.32 7.89
C ILE A 57 -3.37 -1.91 7.36
N ALA A 58 -4.18 -1.83 6.31
CA ALA A 58 -4.72 -0.57 5.82
C ALA A 58 -6.23 -0.51 6.11
N ARG A 59 -6.68 0.62 6.66
CA ARG A 59 -8.09 0.94 6.87
C ARG A 59 -8.43 2.22 6.13
N ILE A 60 -9.58 2.22 5.46
CA ILE A 60 -10.12 3.41 4.81
C ILE A 60 -11.35 3.89 5.57
N SER A 61 -11.34 5.17 5.92
CA SER A 61 -12.47 5.88 6.49
C SER A 61 -12.90 7.01 5.56
N VAL A 62 -14.18 7.38 5.66
CA VAL A 62 -14.76 8.48 4.88
C VAL A 62 -15.57 9.38 5.78
N ASP A 63 -15.35 10.68 5.66
CA ASP A 63 -16.12 11.72 6.32
C ASP A 63 -16.66 12.72 5.28
N VAL A 64 -17.70 13.48 5.65
CA VAL A 64 -18.21 14.58 4.81
C VAL A 64 -17.67 15.90 5.36
N THR A 65 -16.85 16.59 4.58
CA THR A 65 -16.24 17.86 4.96
C THR A 65 -16.43 18.91 3.88
N ALA A 66 -16.09 20.17 4.18
CA ALA A 66 -15.99 21.20 3.15
C ALA A 66 -14.70 20.98 2.32
N PRO A 67 -14.74 21.20 0.99
CA PRO A 67 -13.55 21.12 0.14
C PRO A 67 -12.59 22.27 0.43
N LEU A 68 -11.34 22.13 -0.04
CA LEU A 68 -10.34 23.18 0.06
C LEU A 68 -10.74 24.40 -0.80
N PRO A 69 -10.51 25.65 -0.35
CA PRO A 69 -10.89 26.85 -1.11
C PRO A 69 -10.27 26.93 -2.51
N GLU A 70 -9.07 26.38 -2.68
CA GLU A 70 -8.33 26.33 -3.94
C GLU A 70 -8.94 25.34 -4.94
N ARG A 71 -9.54 24.24 -4.45
CA ARG A 71 -10.07 23.15 -5.26
C ARG A 71 -11.48 22.78 -4.81
N LYS A 72 -12.46 23.50 -5.34
CA LYS A 72 -13.88 23.38 -4.97
C LYS A 72 -14.59 22.16 -5.55
N PHE A 73 -14.00 21.53 -6.57
CA PHE A 73 -14.54 20.37 -7.28
C PHE A 73 -13.86 19.04 -6.90
N ASP A 74 -12.83 19.09 -6.05
CA ASP A 74 -12.10 17.91 -5.61
C ASP A 74 -12.53 17.53 -4.20
N GLY A 75 -12.66 16.23 -3.95
CA GLY A 75 -12.64 15.67 -2.59
C GLY A 75 -11.24 15.67 -1.99
N ILE A 76 -11.18 15.39 -0.69
CA ILE A 76 -9.94 15.36 0.07
C ILE A 76 -9.49 13.91 0.21
N PHE A 77 -8.23 13.61 -0.09
CA PHE A 77 -7.64 12.30 0.14
C PHE A 77 -6.34 12.43 0.94
N GLN A 78 -6.29 11.78 2.09
CA GLN A 78 -5.13 11.79 2.99
C GLN A 78 -4.68 10.36 3.30
N ILE A 79 -3.36 10.17 3.33
CA ILE A 79 -2.72 8.90 3.71
C ILE A 79 -1.94 9.17 4.98
N VAL A 80 -2.24 8.43 6.03
CA VAL A 80 -1.57 8.49 7.32
C VAL A 80 -0.91 7.14 7.54
N THR A 81 0.38 7.15 7.81
CA THR A 81 1.15 5.97 8.19
C THR A 81 1.46 6.06 9.66
N GLU A 82 1.17 5.01 10.42
CA GLU A 82 1.46 4.94 11.84
C GLU A 82 2.39 3.75 12.12
N PHE A 83 3.55 4.05 12.71
CA PHE A 83 4.51 3.03 13.13
C PHE A 83 4.19 2.62 14.55
N SER A 84 3.75 1.37 14.73
CA SER A 84 3.49 0.81 16.06
C SER A 84 4.78 0.27 16.68
N PRO A 85 5.02 0.46 18.00
CA PRO A 85 6.09 -0.24 18.73
C PRO A 85 5.95 -1.77 18.70
N MET A 86 4.77 -2.29 18.29
CA MET A 86 4.58 -3.71 18.03
C MET A 86 5.43 -4.22 16.86
N ALA A 87 5.69 -3.36 15.86
CA ALA A 87 6.39 -3.75 14.65
C ALA A 87 7.91 -3.80 14.83
N SER A 88 8.47 -2.84 15.55
CA SER A 88 9.87 -2.86 15.96
C SER A 88 10.01 -2.12 17.28
N PRO A 89 10.84 -2.60 18.22
CA PRO A 89 11.15 -1.87 19.45
C PRO A 89 11.72 -0.47 19.17
N ALA A 90 12.31 -0.27 17.99
CA ALA A 90 12.89 1.01 17.57
C ALA A 90 11.83 2.10 17.30
N PHE A 91 10.57 1.73 17.14
CA PHE A 91 9.50 2.67 16.83
C PHE A 91 8.89 3.23 18.11
N GLU A 92 8.97 4.54 18.27
CA GLU A 92 8.38 5.28 19.39
C GLU A 92 7.09 5.96 18.94
N VAL A 93 6.02 5.84 19.74
CA VAL A 93 4.73 6.48 19.44
C VAL A 93 4.88 8.00 19.55
N GLY A 94 4.46 8.72 18.50
CA GLY A 94 4.36 10.18 18.50
C GLY A 94 5.62 10.92 18.07
N ARG A 95 6.74 10.21 17.84
CA ARG A 95 7.92 10.80 17.20
C ARG A 95 8.10 10.21 15.80
N PRO A 96 7.86 10.99 14.73
CA PRO A 96 8.03 10.48 13.39
C PRO A 96 9.50 10.12 13.14
N THR A 97 9.75 8.87 12.77
CA THR A 97 11.08 8.41 12.38
C THR A 97 11.38 8.83 10.93
N ASP A 98 12.66 8.88 10.55
CA ASP A 98 13.04 9.20 9.16
C ASP A 98 12.42 8.18 8.18
N ALA A 99 12.34 6.90 8.58
CA ALA A 99 11.72 5.84 7.81
C ALA A 99 10.22 6.09 7.58
N GLU A 100 9.50 6.53 8.62
CA GLU A 100 8.08 6.87 8.55
C GLU A 100 7.81 8.08 7.63
N VAL A 101 8.63 9.13 7.75
CA VAL A 101 8.52 10.31 6.86
C VAL A 101 8.79 9.93 5.40
N ILE A 102 9.78 9.07 5.16
CA ILE A 102 10.10 8.57 3.82
C ILE A 102 8.93 7.73 3.29
N LEU A 103 8.39 6.80 4.08
CA LEU A 103 7.26 5.95 3.69
C LEU A 103 6.02 6.79 3.35
N SER A 104 5.62 7.70 4.25
CA SER A 104 4.47 8.58 4.05
C SER A 104 4.60 9.38 2.74
N ARG A 105 5.78 9.95 2.50
CA ARG A 105 6.06 10.73 1.28
C ARG A 105 6.07 9.87 0.01
N ILE A 106 6.57 8.64 0.08
CA ILE A 106 6.55 7.71 -1.06
C ILE A 106 5.11 7.32 -1.39
N LEU A 107 4.28 6.99 -0.40
CA LEU A 107 2.87 6.63 -0.61
C LEU A 107 2.06 7.82 -1.14
N GLU A 108 2.30 9.02 -0.60
CA GLU A 108 1.69 10.26 -1.11
C GLU A 108 2.02 10.49 -2.58
N LYS A 109 3.29 10.34 -2.98
CA LYS A 109 3.68 10.47 -4.39
C LYS A 109 3.16 9.31 -5.26
N ALA A 110 3.15 8.09 -4.73
CA ALA A 110 2.74 6.89 -5.44
C ALA A 110 1.25 6.91 -5.80
N ILE A 111 0.40 7.37 -4.88
CA ILE A 111 -1.06 7.22 -4.98
C ILE A 111 -1.76 8.58 -5.20
N ARG A 112 -1.39 9.60 -4.42
CA ARG A 112 -2.04 10.91 -4.49
C ARG A 112 -1.56 11.72 -5.69
N ARG A 113 -0.23 11.82 -5.88
CA ARG A 113 0.34 12.61 -6.99
C ARG A 113 0.16 11.93 -8.35
N SER A 114 0.08 10.61 -8.38
CA SER A 114 -0.23 9.87 -9.60
C SER A 114 -1.68 10.02 -10.03
N ASN A 115 -2.59 10.51 -9.17
CA ASN A 115 -4.03 10.52 -9.35
C ASN A 115 -4.60 9.10 -9.53
N ALA A 116 -4.21 8.16 -8.67
CA ALA A 116 -4.74 6.80 -8.70
C ALA A 116 -6.25 6.76 -8.38
N LEU A 117 -6.68 7.63 -7.47
CA LEU A 117 -8.07 7.83 -7.09
C LEU A 117 -8.64 9.07 -7.79
N ASP A 118 -9.83 8.95 -8.35
CA ASP A 118 -10.56 10.07 -8.93
C ASP A 118 -11.15 10.96 -7.82
N THR A 119 -10.45 12.05 -7.50
CA THR A 119 -10.89 13.01 -6.48
C THR A 119 -12.09 13.85 -6.90
N GLU A 120 -12.37 13.99 -8.20
CA GLU A 120 -13.52 14.75 -8.69
C GLU A 120 -14.82 13.99 -8.38
N SER A 121 -14.78 12.65 -8.50
CA SER A 121 -15.90 11.76 -8.14
C SER A 121 -16.33 11.82 -6.66
N LEU A 122 -15.49 12.40 -5.80
CA LEU A 122 -15.73 12.56 -4.37
C LEU A 122 -16.44 13.87 -4.01
N CYS A 123 -16.63 14.79 -4.96
CA CYS A 123 -17.37 16.02 -4.73
C CYS A 123 -18.87 15.76 -4.71
N ILE A 124 -19.56 16.23 -3.66
CA ILE A 124 -21.03 16.10 -3.54
C ILE A 124 -21.70 17.39 -4.03
N ILE A 125 -21.30 18.53 -3.46
CA ILE A 125 -21.76 19.87 -3.85
C ILE A 125 -20.54 20.77 -3.93
N ALA A 126 -20.27 21.30 -5.12
CA ALA A 126 -19.10 22.11 -5.40
C ALA A 126 -18.97 23.28 -4.41
N GLY A 127 -17.83 23.35 -3.71
CA GLY A 127 -17.53 24.42 -2.75
C GLY A 127 -18.26 24.34 -1.41
N LEU A 128 -19.16 23.38 -1.18
CA LEU A 128 -19.90 23.24 0.09
C LEU A 128 -19.59 21.91 0.79
N LYS A 129 -19.74 20.77 0.10
CA LYS A 129 -19.57 19.45 0.69
C LYS A 129 -18.86 18.49 -0.27
N CYS A 130 -17.84 17.82 0.23
CA CYS A 130 -17.13 16.75 -0.45
C CYS A 130 -16.86 15.60 0.52
N PHE A 131 -16.54 14.42 -0.01
CA PHE A 131 -15.98 13.36 0.79
C PHE A 131 -14.51 13.62 1.10
N ALA A 132 -14.14 13.40 2.36
CA ALA A 132 -12.77 13.31 2.82
C ALA A 132 -12.44 11.86 3.12
N LEU A 133 -11.63 11.24 2.27
CA LEU A 133 -11.12 9.89 2.48
C LEU A 133 -9.80 9.95 3.22
N ARG A 134 -9.68 9.07 4.23
CA ARG A 134 -8.46 8.87 5.00
C ARG A 134 -8.07 7.40 4.93
N ALA A 135 -6.87 7.14 4.42
CA ALA A 135 -6.24 5.82 4.43
C ALA A 135 -5.24 5.76 5.58
N ASP A 136 -5.57 4.99 6.61
CA ASP A 136 -4.70 4.74 7.76
C ASP A 136 -3.94 3.42 7.53
N VAL A 137 -2.62 3.49 7.56
CA VAL A 137 -1.72 2.35 7.39
C VAL A 137 -1.04 2.07 8.71
N HIS A 138 -1.38 0.94 9.32
CA HIS A 138 -0.80 0.46 10.56
C HIS A 138 0.19 -0.66 10.28
N ILE A 139 1.44 -0.46 10.69
CA ILE A 139 2.48 -1.48 10.58
C ILE A 139 2.43 -2.34 11.83
N ILE A 140 2.23 -3.65 11.68
CA ILE A 140 2.13 -4.61 12.78
C ILE A 140 3.45 -5.32 13.02
N ASP A 141 4.10 -5.77 11.95
CA ASP A 141 5.36 -6.50 12.02
C ASP A 141 6.30 -6.01 10.91
N HIS A 142 7.58 -5.83 11.24
CA HIS A 142 8.60 -5.29 10.34
C HIS A 142 9.73 -6.30 10.10
N ASP A 143 9.70 -6.95 8.93
CA ASP A 143 10.77 -7.82 8.43
C ASP A 143 11.29 -7.34 7.05
N GLY A 144 11.39 -6.02 6.85
CA GLY A 144 11.76 -5.40 5.56
C GLY A 144 10.60 -5.30 4.54
N GLY A 145 10.79 -4.55 3.45
CA GLY A 145 9.80 -4.42 2.38
C GLY A 145 8.53 -3.61 2.73
N LEU A 146 8.62 -2.73 3.73
CA LEU A 146 7.47 -1.95 4.24
C LEU A 146 6.79 -1.09 3.15
N ILE A 147 7.58 -0.53 2.24
CA ILE A 147 7.08 0.37 1.19
C ILE A 147 6.17 -0.38 0.23
N ASP A 148 6.61 -1.57 -0.20
CA ASP A 148 5.89 -2.40 -1.15
C ASP A 148 4.62 -2.97 -0.49
N ALA A 149 4.75 -3.51 0.73
CA ALA A 149 3.62 -4.02 1.50
C ALA A 149 2.56 -2.94 1.79
N SER A 150 2.99 -1.72 2.17
CA SER A 150 2.07 -0.61 2.45
C SER A 150 1.37 -0.12 1.18
N CYS A 151 2.07 -0.06 0.05
CA CYS A 151 1.47 0.34 -1.21
C CYS A 151 0.41 -0.67 -1.66
N ILE A 152 0.71 -1.97 -1.55
CA ILE A 152 -0.25 -3.06 -1.81
C ILE A 152 -1.46 -2.94 -0.88
N ALA A 153 -1.23 -2.72 0.42
CA ALA A 153 -2.30 -2.63 1.42
C ALA A 153 -3.26 -1.46 1.13
N VAL A 154 -2.73 -0.26 0.87
CA VAL A 154 -3.56 0.92 0.56
C VAL A 154 -4.34 0.72 -0.73
N MET A 155 -3.70 0.20 -1.78
CA MET A 155 -4.40 -0.01 -3.05
C MET A 155 -5.47 -1.11 -2.96
N ALA A 156 -5.19 -2.20 -2.26
CA ALA A 156 -6.17 -3.26 -2.01
C ALA A 156 -7.34 -2.75 -1.16
N ALA A 157 -7.05 -1.96 -0.11
CA ALA A 157 -8.08 -1.33 0.71
C ALA A 157 -8.94 -0.36 -0.11
N LEU A 158 -8.34 0.46 -0.98
CA LEU A 158 -9.06 1.43 -1.82
C LEU A 158 -10.01 0.73 -2.79
N GLN A 159 -9.57 -0.36 -3.41
CA GLN A 159 -10.40 -1.18 -4.32
C GLN A 159 -11.51 -1.93 -3.58
N HIS A 160 -11.25 -2.33 -2.33
CA HIS A 160 -12.21 -3.02 -1.48
C HIS A 160 -13.26 -2.06 -0.88
N PHE A 161 -12.88 -0.80 -0.60
CA PHE A 161 -13.75 0.17 0.05
C PHE A 161 -14.99 0.50 -0.80
N ARG A 162 -16.09 0.75 -0.09
CA ARG A 162 -17.37 1.17 -0.65
C ARG A 162 -17.86 2.39 0.15
N ARG A 163 -18.12 3.50 -0.53
CA ARG A 163 -18.63 4.73 0.10
C ARG A 163 -20.15 4.68 0.24
N PRO A 164 -20.73 5.31 1.27
CA PRO A 164 -22.18 5.43 1.37
C PRO A 164 -22.74 6.28 0.22
N ASP A 165 -23.98 5.99 -0.17
CA ASP A 165 -24.71 6.79 -1.15
C ASP A 165 -25.23 8.09 -0.50
N VAL A 166 -25.35 9.14 -1.31
CA VAL A 166 -25.77 10.47 -0.84
C VAL A 166 -26.85 11.00 -1.75
N LEU A 167 -27.97 11.40 -1.15
CA LEU A 167 -29.06 12.07 -1.84
C LEU A 167 -28.88 13.59 -1.70
N VAL A 168 -28.86 14.27 -2.85
CA VAL A 168 -28.66 15.73 -2.93
C VAL A 168 -29.98 16.40 -3.33
N GLU A 169 -30.55 17.17 -2.42
CA GLU A 169 -31.72 18.03 -2.66
C GLU A 169 -31.31 19.49 -2.53
N GLY A 170 -30.95 20.11 -3.67
CA GLY A 170 -30.42 21.46 -3.69
C GLY A 170 -29.11 21.57 -2.91
N GLU A 171 -29.11 22.30 -1.80
CA GLU A 171 -27.93 22.50 -0.93
C GLU A 171 -27.85 21.50 0.23
N LYS A 172 -28.86 20.63 0.40
CA LYS A 172 -28.88 19.60 1.45
C LYS A 172 -28.41 18.27 0.88
N ALA A 173 -27.38 17.71 1.53
CA ALA A 173 -26.89 16.37 1.27
C ALA A 173 -27.21 15.47 2.47
N THR A 174 -27.98 14.41 2.22
CA THR A 174 -28.35 13.39 3.21
C THR A 174 -27.60 12.11 2.89
N VAL A 175 -26.77 11.64 3.83
CA VAL A 175 -26.02 10.38 3.70
C VAL A 175 -26.97 9.24 4.03
N LEU A 176 -27.13 8.30 3.09
CA LEU A 176 -27.99 7.14 3.27
C LEU A 176 -27.23 6.03 3.98
N GLY A 177 -27.91 5.34 4.90
CA GLY A 177 -27.31 4.24 5.66
C GLY A 177 -27.16 2.98 4.81
N LEU A 178 -26.29 2.05 5.25
CA LEU A 178 -26.06 0.74 4.61
C LEU A 178 -27.34 -0.11 4.46
N ARG A 179 -28.36 0.14 5.29
CA ARG A 179 -29.66 -0.56 5.23
C ARG A 179 -30.60 0.01 4.16
N GLU A 180 -30.41 1.27 3.79
CA GLU A 180 -31.29 1.97 2.86
C GLU A 180 -30.84 1.77 1.42
N ARG A 181 -29.53 1.78 1.18
CA ARG A 181 -28.91 1.55 -0.13
C ARG A 181 -27.57 0.84 -0.02
N GLU A 182 -27.25 0.11 -1.08
CA GLU A 182 -25.95 -0.52 -1.25
C GLU A 182 -24.83 0.54 -1.41
N PRO A 183 -23.68 0.35 -0.76
CA PRO A 183 -22.58 1.28 -0.84
C PRO A 183 -21.86 1.19 -2.20
N ILE A 184 -21.42 2.33 -2.71
CA ILE A 184 -20.90 2.49 -4.07
C ILE A 184 -19.37 2.30 -4.08
N PRO A 185 -18.78 1.57 -5.05
CA PRO A 185 -17.33 1.51 -5.21
C PRO A 185 -16.70 2.86 -5.55
N LEU A 186 -15.44 3.02 -5.16
CA LEU A 186 -14.64 4.17 -5.56
C LEU A 186 -14.22 4.07 -7.03
N SER A 187 -14.12 5.22 -7.68
CA SER A 187 -13.57 5.33 -9.04
C SER A 187 -12.04 5.36 -8.98
N ILE A 188 -11.41 4.24 -9.33
CA ILE A 188 -9.95 4.08 -9.33
C ILE A 188 -9.48 4.12 -10.78
N LEU A 189 -8.69 5.13 -11.13
CA LEU A 189 -8.20 5.36 -12.49
C LEU A 189 -7.10 4.36 -12.86
N HIS A 190 -6.22 4.06 -11.91
CA HIS A 190 -5.16 3.07 -12.09
C HIS A 190 -4.61 2.54 -10.77
N GLN A 191 -3.80 1.49 -10.85
CA GLN A 191 -3.24 0.80 -9.69
C GLN A 191 -1.71 0.92 -9.67
N PRO A 192 -1.15 1.99 -9.07
CA PRO A 192 0.28 2.11 -8.87
C PRO A 192 0.74 1.12 -7.79
N LEU A 193 1.78 0.34 -8.08
CA LEU A 193 2.41 -0.56 -7.12
C LEU A 193 3.90 -0.25 -7.03
N CYS A 194 4.44 -0.27 -5.81
CA CYS A 194 5.86 -0.09 -5.54
C CYS A 194 6.61 -1.41 -5.62
N VAL A 195 7.80 -1.36 -6.20
CA VAL A 195 8.81 -2.42 -6.16
C VAL A 195 10.11 -1.82 -5.68
N THR A 196 10.63 -2.34 -4.56
CA THR A 196 11.85 -1.88 -3.94
C THR A 196 13.03 -2.77 -4.32
N PHE A 197 14.06 -2.14 -4.90
CA PHE A 197 15.35 -2.74 -5.22
C PHE A 197 16.38 -2.29 -4.20
N SER A 198 16.99 -3.22 -3.49
CA SER A 198 18.11 -2.97 -2.58
C SER A 198 19.43 -3.26 -3.28
N TYR A 199 20.36 -2.31 -3.21
CA TYR A 199 21.68 -2.40 -3.83
C TYR A 199 22.76 -2.73 -2.81
N PHE A 200 23.63 -3.65 -3.18
CA PHE A 200 24.78 -4.14 -2.43
C PHE A 200 26.06 -3.86 -3.22
N GLU A 201 27.21 -3.93 -2.53
CA GLU A 201 28.55 -3.85 -3.16
C GLU A 201 28.71 -2.68 -4.14
N GLU A 202 28.46 -1.46 -3.67
CA GLU A 202 28.57 -0.22 -4.47
C GLU A 202 27.67 -0.14 -5.72
N GLY A 203 26.70 -1.05 -5.84
CA GLY A 203 25.69 -1.04 -6.91
C GLY A 203 25.80 -2.19 -7.91
N GLU A 204 26.73 -3.13 -7.71
CA GLU A 204 26.91 -4.27 -8.61
C GLU A 204 25.80 -5.31 -8.49
N ILE A 205 25.31 -5.54 -7.26
CA ILE A 205 24.29 -6.55 -6.97
C ILE A 205 23.01 -5.84 -6.52
N PHE A 206 21.88 -6.23 -7.10
CA PHE A 206 20.55 -5.76 -6.67
C PHE A 206 19.69 -6.94 -6.23
N LEU A 207 18.86 -6.71 -5.22
CA LEU A 207 17.83 -7.63 -4.74
C LEU A 207 16.46 -6.96 -4.75
N VAL A 208 15.44 -7.70 -5.16
CA VAL A 208 14.04 -7.33 -5.00
C VAL A 208 13.55 -7.84 -3.64
N ASP A 209 12.79 -6.99 -2.93
CA ASP A 209 12.13 -7.32 -1.66
C ASP A 209 13.11 -7.90 -0.63
N ALA A 210 13.94 -7.00 -0.08
CA ALA A 210 14.93 -7.33 0.93
C ALA A 210 14.27 -7.60 2.30
N ASN A 211 14.78 -8.59 3.02
CA ASN A 211 14.40 -8.83 4.42
C ASN A 211 15.09 -7.82 5.36
N LEU A 212 14.71 -7.81 6.64
CA LEU A 212 15.27 -6.82 7.60
C LEU A 212 16.80 -6.88 7.68
N ALA A 213 17.40 -8.07 7.69
CA ALA A 213 18.84 -8.24 7.74
C ALA A 213 19.53 -7.71 6.47
N GLU A 214 19.00 -8.03 5.29
CA GLU A 214 19.45 -7.51 3.99
C GLU A 214 19.31 -5.98 3.93
N GLU A 215 18.22 -5.41 4.47
CA GLU A 215 18.00 -3.95 4.55
C GLU A 215 19.03 -3.22 5.42
N GLN A 216 19.52 -3.85 6.49
CA GLN A 216 20.59 -3.28 7.31
C GLN A 216 21.96 -3.31 6.61
N VAL A 217 22.19 -4.27 5.71
CA VAL A 217 23.46 -4.43 4.98
C VAL A 217 23.53 -3.58 3.70
N ARG A 218 22.37 -3.21 3.13
CA ARG A 218 22.30 -2.49 1.84
C ARG A 218 23.01 -1.14 1.88
N LYS A 219 23.53 -0.73 0.72
CA LYS A 219 24.21 0.57 0.52
C LYS A 219 23.32 1.62 -0.14
N GLY A 220 22.29 1.17 -0.85
CA GLY A 220 21.29 2.02 -1.47
C GLY A 220 20.01 1.26 -1.72
N GLN A 221 18.95 2.00 -2.01
CA GLN A 221 17.69 1.45 -2.47
C GLN A 221 17.14 2.30 -3.61
N VAL A 222 16.45 1.66 -4.54
CA VAL A 222 15.68 2.32 -5.58
C VAL A 222 14.26 1.77 -5.50
N ILE A 223 13.30 2.66 -5.30
CA ILE A 223 11.88 2.32 -5.34
C ILE A 223 11.34 2.76 -6.68
N VAL A 224 10.76 1.82 -7.41
CA VAL A 224 10.10 2.07 -8.69
C VAL A 224 8.61 1.84 -8.48
N THR A 225 7.80 2.86 -8.75
CA THR A 225 6.34 2.73 -8.75
C THR A 225 5.85 2.69 -10.19
N LEU A 226 5.19 1.61 -10.55
CA LEU A 226 4.65 1.38 -11.89
C LEU A 226 3.17 1.06 -11.82
N ASN A 227 2.49 1.38 -12.91
CA ASN A 227 1.14 0.92 -13.17
C ASN A 227 1.15 -0.40 -13.96
N ARG A 228 0.01 -1.12 -14.01
CA ARG A 228 -0.15 -2.36 -14.80
C ARG A 228 0.16 -2.16 -16.29
N HIS A 229 -0.04 -0.95 -16.80
CA HIS A 229 0.21 -0.58 -18.19
C HIS A 229 1.69 -0.34 -18.53
N GLY A 230 2.60 -0.36 -17.54
CA GLY A 230 4.02 -0.09 -17.76
C GLY A 230 4.42 1.38 -17.67
N GLU A 231 3.50 2.24 -17.25
CA GLU A 231 3.77 3.65 -16.99
C GLU A 231 4.45 3.81 -15.63
N VAL A 232 5.54 4.58 -15.61
CA VAL A 232 6.28 4.89 -14.39
C VAL A 232 5.62 6.08 -13.70
N CYS A 233 5.09 5.87 -12.49
CA CYS A 233 4.52 6.95 -11.68
C CYS A 233 5.63 7.72 -10.94
N GLN A 234 6.60 6.99 -10.36
CA GLN A 234 7.75 7.59 -9.69
C GLN A 234 8.95 6.64 -9.64
N ILE A 235 10.14 7.23 -9.57
CA ILE A 235 11.39 6.53 -9.21
C ILE A 235 12.03 7.33 -8.09
N ALA A 236 12.33 6.67 -6.97
CA ALA A 236 12.95 7.29 -5.82
C ALA A 236 14.19 6.49 -5.41
N LYS A 237 15.36 7.10 -5.59
CA LYS A 237 16.64 6.56 -5.15
C LYS A 237 17.00 7.14 -3.79
N TYR A 238 17.28 6.28 -2.83
CA TYR A 238 17.76 6.65 -1.51
C TYR A 238 19.08 5.92 -1.19
N GLY A 239 19.89 6.53 -0.32
CA GLY A 239 21.22 6.04 0.01
C GLY A 239 22.32 6.59 -0.90
N GLY A 240 23.53 6.01 -0.78
CA GLY A 240 24.75 6.54 -1.38
C GLY A 240 25.33 5.70 -2.52
N ALA A 241 24.79 4.50 -2.79
CA ALA A 241 25.31 3.63 -3.83
C ALA A 241 25.16 4.26 -5.23
N THR A 242 26.18 4.10 -6.08
CA THR A 242 26.09 4.42 -7.50
C THR A 242 25.20 3.40 -8.20
N VAL A 243 24.33 3.86 -9.09
CA VAL A 243 23.43 2.99 -9.86
C VAL A 243 23.61 3.34 -11.32
N ASP A 244 23.96 2.35 -12.13
CA ASP A 244 24.11 2.51 -13.56
C ASP A 244 22.73 2.73 -14.22
N PRO A 245 22.57 3.73 -15.11
CA PRO A 245 21.28 3.97 -15.78
C PRO A 245 20.74 2.79 -16.59
N LEU A 246 21.61 1.94 -17.17
CA LEU A 246 21.13 0.75 -17.91
C LEU A 246 20.62 -0.32 -16.94
N ALA A 247 21.29 -0.50 -15.80
CA ALA A 247 20.80 -1.36 -14.73
C ALA A 247 19.42 -0.89 -14.20
N LEU A 248 19.20 0.42 -14.10
CA LEU A 248 17.90 0.99 -13.72
C LEU A 248 16.80 0.60 -14.73
N LEU A 249 17.09 0.66 -16.03
CA LEU A 249 16.12 0.23 -17.06
C LEU A 249 15.79 -1.26 -16.93
N ASN A 250 16.79 -2.10 -16.68
CA ASN A 250 16.54 -3.52 -16.41
C ASN A 250 15.67 -3.72 -15.16
N CYS A 251 15.92 -2.97 -14.09
CA CYS A 251 15.07 -2.98 -12.89
C CYS A 251 13.63 -2.59 -13.20
N THR A 252 13.39 -1.57 -14.05
CA THR A 252 12.02 -1.19 -14.42
C THR A 252 11.28 -2.31 -15.17
N ASN A 253 11.97 -3.07 -16.03
CA ASN A 253 11.38 -4.23 -16.72
C ASN A 253 11.02 -5.37 -15.75
N ILE A 254 11.92 -5.67 -14.80
CA ILE A 254 11.66 -6.67 -13.75
C ILE A 254 10.48 -6.22 -12.87
N ALA A 255 10.48 -4.94 -12.46
CA ALA A 255 9.40 -4.36 -11.68
C ALA A 255 8.06 -4.47 -12.41
N LEU A 256 8.02 -4.22 -13.73
CA LEU A 256 6.79 -4.35 -14.52
C LEU A 256 6.22 -5.78 -14.48
N GLN A 257 7.07 -6.81 -14.56
CA GLN A 257 6.62 -8.20 -14.45
C GLN A 257 6.02 -8.48 -13.07
N ASN A 258 6.71 -8.06 -12.01
CA ASN A 258 6.23 -8.23 -10.63
C ASN A 258 4.93 -7.48 -10.37
N VAL A 259 4.81 -6.23 -10.84
CA VAL A 259 3.59 -5.42 -10.72
C VAL A 259 2.40 -6.05 -11.42
N LYS A 260 2.59 -6.66 -12.60
CA LYS A 260 1.52 -7.39 -13.30
C LYS A 260 1.06 -8.62 -12.50
N THR A 261 2.00 -9.37 -11.93
CA THR A 261 1.69 -10.54 -11.09
C THR A 261 0.92 -10.13 -9.84
N ILE A 262 1.41 -9.13 -9.11
CA ILE A 262 0.78 -8.63 -7.87
C ILE A 262 -0.59 -8.02 -8.16
N SER A 263 -0.72 -7.19 -9.21
CA SER A 263 -2.02 -6.61 -9.59
C SER A 263 -3.04 -7.70 -9.94
N SER A 264 -2.63 -8.74 -10.69
CA SER A 264 -3.52 -9.86 -11.02
C SER A 264 -3.91 -10.65 -9.75
N TYR A 265 -3.00 -10.81 -8.81
CA TYR A 265 -3.28 -11.44 -7.52
C TYR A 265 -4.29 -10.64 -6.69
N ILE A 266 -4.13 -9.32 -6.58
CA ILE A 266 -5.07 -8.45 -5.87
C ILE A 266 -6.47 -8.54 -6.50
N GLN A 267 -6.56 -8.53 -7.84
CA GLN A 267 -7.84 -8.70 -8.54
C GLN A 267 -8.50 -10.04 -8.22
N SER A 268 -7.74 -11.14 -8.26
CA SER A 268 -8.29 -12.47 -7.92
C SER A 268 -8.84 -12.52 -6.49
N ARG A 269 -8.14 -11.92 -5.52
CA ARG A 269 -8.60 -11.87 -4.13
C ARG A 269 -9.82 -11.00 -3.93
N LEU A 270 -9.92 -9.87 -4.63
CA LEU A 270 -11.11 -9.02 -4.60
C LEU A 270 -12.33 -9.74 -5.18
N GLU A 271 -12.16 -10.51 -6.26
CA GLU A 271 -13.24 -11.32 -6.84
C GLU A 271 -13.67 -12.48 -5.92
N GLU A 272 -12.71 -13.14 -5.26
CA GLU A 272 -13.00 -14.17 -4.25
C GLU A 272 -13.79 -13.59 -3.07
N ASP A 273 -13.38 -12.41 -2.58
CA ASP A 273 -14.07 -11.74 -1.47
C ASP A 273 -15.49 -11.28 -1.87
N ALA A 274 -15.65 -10.72 -3.07
CA ALA A 274 -16.96 -10.36 -3.60
C ALA A 274 -17.89 -11.59 -3.66
N LYS A 275 -17.42 -12.72 -4.20
CA LYS A 275 -18.20 -13.98 -4.25
C LYS A 275 -18.53 -14.51 -2.86
N ARG A 276 -17.60 -14.41 -1.91
CA ARG A 276 -17.82 -14.82 -0.50
C ARG A 276 -18.92 -13.99 0.15
N ARG A 277 -18.91 -12.67 -0.07
CA ARG A 277 -19.93 -11.75 0.43
C ARG A 277 -21.27 -11.92 -0.28
N ASP A 278 -21.27 -12.23 -1.58
CA ASP A 278 -22.49 -12.49 -2.33
C ASP A 278 -23.16 -13.82 -1.93
N ALA A 279 -22.36 -14.84 -1.62
CA ALA A 279 -22.87 -16.15 -1.18
C ALA A 279 -23.50 -16.15 0.21
N GLY A 280 -23.10 -15.20 1.09
CA GLY A 280 -23.67 -15.01 2.43
C GLY A 280 -24.49 -13.73 2.61
N GLY A 281 -24.55 -12.87 1.60
CA GLY A 281 -25.11 -11.51 1.70
C GLY A 281 -26.63 -11.48 1.59
N LEU A 282 -27.20 -10.35 2.02
CA LEU A 282 -28.60 -9.91 2.11
C LEU A 282 -29.69 -10.74 1.40
N MET A 283 -29.48 -11.36 0.24
CA MET A 283 -30.43 -12.30 -0.36
C MET A 283 -30.72 -13.54 0.51
N ALA A 284 -29.75 -14.03 1.29
CA ALA A 284 -29.96 -15.13 2.24
C ALA A 284 -30.72 -14.66 3.51
N GLU A 285 -30.44 -13.45 4.00
CA GLU A 285 -31.11 -12.86 5.17
C GLU A 285 -32.50 -12.27 4.84
N LEU A 286 -32.72 -11.79 3.62
CA LEU A 286 -34.03 -11.29 3.15
C LEU A 286 -35.01 -12.43 2.82
N SER A 287 -34.52 -13.66 2.63
CA SER A 287 -35.36 -14.79 2.16
C SER A 287 -35.84 -15.76 3.24
N ALA A 288 -35.46 -15.58 4.52
CA ALA A 288 -35.98 -16.42 5.58
C ALA A 288 -36.18 -15.65 6.88
N GLU A 289 -37.45 -15.53 7.30
CA GLU A 289 -37.89 -15.17 8.65
C GLU A 289 -37.80 -13.70 9.07
N ASN A 290 -38.70 -12.86 8.54
CA ASN A 290 -39.25 -11.77 9.35
C ASN A 290 -40.54 -12.27 10.03
N PRO A 291 -40.55 -12.58 11.35
CA PRO A 291 -41.78 -12.84 12.08
C PRO A 291 -42.62 -11.55 12.15
N ARG A 292 -43.90 -11.68 11.78
CA ARG A 292 -44.92 -10.63 11.81
C ARG A 292 -45.18 -10.10 13.21
#